data_AF-A0A3D8IGP5-F1
#
_entry.id   AF-A0A3D8IGP5-F1
#
_cell.length_a   1.000
_cell.length_b   1.000
_cell.length_c   1.000
_cell.angle_alpha   90.00
_cell.angle_beta   90.00
_cell.angle_gamma   90.00
#
_symmetry.space_group_name_H-M   'P 1'
#
loop_
_entity.id
_entity.type
_entity.pdbx_description
1 polymer ?
#
loop_
_entity_poly.entity_id
_entity_poly.type
_entity_poly.pdbx_seq_one_letter_code
_entity_poly.pdbx_strand_id
1 'polypeptide(L)' 'MKQEIRKFWIVFFGIHFVGIAGNILLYHFGLPNSIDSILESFRKQEYYLLCIYFLCYGCFCFLLYLIIGLKEMRKAE' A
#
# COMPACT_ATOMS: atom_id res chain seq x y z
N MET A 1 -7.15 -18.32 13.70
CA MET A 1 -7.16 -17.64 12.39
C MET A 1 -6.99 -18.69 11.31
N LYS A 2 -7.89 -18.79 10.32
CA LYS A 2 -7.75 -19.76 9.21
C LYS A 2 -6.40 -19.53 8.53
N GLN A 3 -5.70 -20.59 8.12
CA GLN A 3 -4.36 -20.50 7.52
C GLN A 3 -4.31 -19.51 6.34
N GLU A 4 -5.42 -19.38 5.60
CA GLU A 4 -5.56 -18.45 4.48
C GLU A 4 -5.55 -16.97 4.88
N ILE A 5 -6.25 -16.63 5.97
CA ILE A 5 -6.22 -15.26 6.51
C ILE A 5 -4.80 -14.91 6.96
N ARG A 6 -4.05 -15.89 7.52
CA ARG A 6 -2.65 -15.69 7.88
C ARG A 6 -1.77 -15.39 6.66
N LYS A 7 -1.93 -16.15 5.56
CA LYS A 7 -1.18 -15.90 4.32
C LYS A 7 -1.51 -14.52 3.73
N PHE A 8 -2.79 -14.14 3.73
CA PHE A 8 -3.20 -12.80 3.32
C PHE A 8 -2.46 -11.72 4.09
N TRP A 9 -2.48 -11.77 5.42
CA TRP A 9 -1.77 -10.79 6.24
C TRP A 9 -0.27 -10.76 5.97
N ILE A 10 0.38 -11.92 5.83
CA ILE A 10 1.81 -11.98 5.53
C ILE A 10 2.13 -11.28 4.20
N VAL A 11 1.39 -11.59 3.13
CA VAL A 11 1.62 -10.98 1.81
C VAL A 11 1.27 -9.50 1.83
N PHE A 12 0.14 -9.15 2.45
CA PHE A 12 -0.31 -7.77 2.60
C PHE A 12 0.76 -6.93 3.32
N PHE A 13 1.16 -7.32 4.53
CA PHE A 13 2.19 -6.60 5.28
C PHE A 13 3.55 -6.64 4.59
N GLY A 14 3.91 -7.74 3.92
CA GLY A 14 5.16 -7.84 3.16
C GLY A 14 5.26 -6.80 2.05
N ILE A 15 4.22 -6.66 1.23
CA ILE A 15 4.18 -5.66 0.14
C ILE A 15 4.27 -4.24 0.70
N HIS A 16 3.51 -3.94 1.76
CA HIS A 16 3.53 -2.62 2.38
C HIS A 16 4.89 -2.29 3.00
N PHE A 17 5.52 -3.27 3.68
CA PHE A 17 6.85 -3.11 4.24
C PHE A 17 7.89 -2.78 3.17
N VAL A 18 7.86 -3.51 2.04
CA VAL A 18 8.76 -3.22 0.89
C VAL A 18 8.51 -1.82 0.33
N GLY A 19 7.25 -1.41 0.18
CA GLY A 19 6.91 -0.07 -0.30
C GLY A 19 7.40 1.04 0.62
N ILE A 20 7.24 0.88 1.93
CA ILE A 20 7.72 1.83 2.95
C ILE A 20 9.26 1.87 2.94
N ALA A 21 9.91 0.71 2.98
CA ALA A 21 11.37 0.61 2.97
C ALA A 21 11.97 1.24 1.71
N GLY A 22 11.36 1.03 0.55
CA GLY A 22 11.75 1.67 -0.71
C GLY A 22 11.64 3.19 -0.65
N ASN A 23 10.55 3.73 -0.11
CA ASN A 23 10.40 5.19 0.07
C ASN A 23 11.44 5.78 1.03
N ILE A 24 11.75 5.09 2.13
CA ILE A 24 12.79 5.52 3.08
C ILE A 24 14.16 5.51 2.40
N LEU A 25 14.46 4.48 1.59
CA LEU A 25 15.71 4.39 0.86
C LEU A 25 15.86 5.54 -0.15
N LEU A 26 14.81 5.80 -0.92
CA LEU A 26 14.79 6.92 -1.87
C LEU A 26 14.98 8.26 -1.15
N TYR A 27 14.31 8.45 -0.01
CA TYR A 27 14.48 9.63 0.84
C TYR A 27 15.93 9.79 1.32
N HIS A 28 16.58 8.71 1.77
CA HIS A 28 17.97 8.73 2.23
C HIS A 28 18.94 9.17 1.12
N PHE A 29 18.69 8.79 -0.13
CA PHE A 29 19.50 9.19 -1.29
C PHE A 29 19.08 10.54 -1.92
N GLY A 30 18.10 11.25 -1.35
CA GLY A 30 17.58 12.50 -1.91
C GLY A 30 16.90 12.32 -3.27
N LEU A 31 16.40 11.12 -3.56
CA LEU A 31 15.68 10.81 -4.79
C LEU A 31 14.18 11.13 -4.64
N PRO A 32 13.48 11.43 -5.75
CA PRO A 32 12.04 11.64 -5.74
C PRO A 32 11.32 10.47 -5.07
N ASN A 33 10.50 10.78 -4.06
CA ASN A 33 9.78 9.78 -3.27
C ASN A 33 8.40 10.32 -2.86
N SER A 34 7.53 9.39 -2.45
CA SER A 34 6.15 9.70 -2.12
C SER A 34 6.02 10.41 -0.76
N ILE A 35 6.98 10.25 0.15
CA ILE A 35 6.95 10.88 1.47
C ILE A 35 7.08 12.40 1.33
N ASP A 36 8.07 12.86 0.57
CA ASP A 36 8.27 14.29 0.31
C ASP A 36 7.07 14.90 -0.43
N SER A 37 6.52 14.16 -1.40
CA SER A 37 5.35 14.59 -2.16
C SER A 37 4.12 14.77 -1.25
N ILE A 38 3.88 13.83 -0.33
CA ILE A 38 2.78 13.91 0.64
C ILE A 38 3.00 15.08 1.61
N LEU A 39 4.22 15.24 2.14
CA LEU A 39 4.56 16.33 3.06
C LEU A 39 4.41 17.70 2.40
N GLU A 40 4.80 17.83 1.14
CA GLU A 40 4.64 19.06 0.37
C GLU A 40 3.16 19.38 0.12
N SER A 41 2.35 18.38 -0.26
CA SER A 41 0.90 18.56 -0.41
C SER A 41 0.22 18.97 0.90
N PHE A 42 0.66 18.47 2.06
CA PHE A 42 0.20 18.96 3.37
C PHE A 42 0.57 20.43 3.60
N ARG A 43 1.82 20.83 3.31
CA ARG A 43 2.27 22.23 3.48
C ARG A 43 1.51 23.18 2.57
N LYS A 44 1.24 22.77 1.33
CA LYS A 44 0.51 23.55 0.33
C LYS A 44 -1.00 23.51 0.50
N GLN A 45 -1.51 22.75 1.48
CA GLN A 45 -2.95 22.54 1.72
C GLN A 45 -3.69 22.00 0.48
N GLU A 46 -3.02 21.18 -0.33
CA GLU A 46 -3.58 20.59 -1.54
C GLU A 46 -4.37 19.32 -1.20
N TYR A 47 -5.45 19.48 -0.43
CA TYR A 47 -6.24 18.35 0.10
C TYR A 47 -6.84 17.45 -0.98
N TYR A 48 -7.06 17.98 -2.20
CA TYR A 48 -7.54 17.18 -3.33
C TYR A 48 -6.52 16.12 -3.75
N LEU A 49 -5.21 16.45 -3.78
CA LEU A 49 -4.14 15.48 -4.06
C LEU A 49 -4.06 14.44 -2.96
N LEU A 50 -4.14 14.88 -1.70
CA LEU A 50 -4.15 13.98 -0.55
C LEU A 50 -5.30 12.97 -0.63
N CYS A 51 -6.48 13.44 -1.02
CA CYS A 51 -7.67 12.60 -1.22
C CYS A 51 -7.46 11.57 -2.34
N ILE A 52 -6.89 11.99 -3.46
CA ILE A 52 -6.54 11.08 -4.58
C ILE A 52 -5.53 10.02 -4.10
N TYR A 53 -4.49 10.41 -3.36
CA TYR A 53 -3.51 9.47 -2.82
C TYR A 53 -4.16 8.40 -1.93
N PHE A 54 -5.02 8.82 -1.00
CA PHE A 54 -5.73 7.87 -0.13
C PHE A 54 -6.71 6.98 -0.90
N LEU A 55 -7.40 7.52 -1.91
CA LEU A 55 -8.33 6.76 -2.73
C LEU A 55 -7.58 5.69 -3.55
N CYS A 56 -6.48 6.06 -4.20
CA CYS A 56 -5.64 5.12 -4.94
C CYS A 56 -5.09 4.01 -4.02
N TYR A 57 -4.63 4.37 -2.83
CA TYR A 57 -4.14 3.40 -1.84
C TYR A 57 -5.23 2.44 -1.36
N GLY A 58 -6.44 2.96 -1.11
CA GLY A 58 -7.61 2.15 -0.77
C GLY A 58 -7.99 1.17 -1.88
N CYS A 59 -8.05 1.63 -3.13
CA CYS A 59 -8.31 0.78 -4.30
C CYS A 59 -7.24 -0.32 -4.46
N PHE A 60 -5.96 0.01 -4.26
CA PHE A 60 -4.88 -0.97 -4.28
C PHE A 60 -5.05 -2.03 -3.20
N CYS A 61 -5.34 -1.64 -1.96
CA CYS A 61 -5.61 -2.56 -0.85
C CYS A 61 -6.78 -3.49 -1.17
N PHE A 62 -7.87 -2.95 -1.74
CA PHE A 62 -9.04 -3.73 -2.13
C PHE A 62 -8.74 -4.72 -3.26
N LEU A 63 -7.99 -4.31 -4.29
CA LEU A 63 -7.55 -5.20 -5.37
C LEU A 63 -6.64 -6.31 -4.85
N LEU A 64 -5.71 -6.01 -3.94
CA LEU A 64 -4.87 -7.01 -3.28
C LEU A 64 -5.69 -8.03 -2.51
N TYR A 65 -6.70 -7.56 -1.77
CA TYR A 65 -7.65 -8.42 -1.09
C TYR A 65 -8.43 -9.31 -2.06
N LEU A 66 -8.92 -8.77 -3.18
CA LEU A 66 -9.60 -9.58 -4.20
C LEU A 66 -8.65 -10.63 -4.79
N ILE A 67 -7.45 -10.25 -5.22
CA ILE A 67 -6.50 -11.16 -5.86
C ILE A 67 -6.11 -12.30 -4.91
N ILE A 68 -5.75 -11.97 -3.67
CA ILE A 68 -5.29 -12.97 -2.69
C ILE A 68 -6.47 -13.75 -2.13
N GLY A 69 -7.53 -13.08 -1.72
CA GLY A 69 -8.73 -13.67 -1.13
C GLY A 69 -9.48 -14.59 -2.10
N LEU A 70 -9.72 -14.16 -3.34
CA LEU A 70 -10.36 -14.99 -4.36
C LEU A 70 -9.48 -16.20 -4.75
N LYS A 71 -8.15 -16.02 -4.80
CA LYS A 71 -7.23 -17.11 -5.12
C LYS A 71 -7.24 -18.21 -4.07
N GLU A 72 -7.36 -17.87 -2.79
CA GLU A 72 -7.44 -18.88 -1.73
C GLU A 72 -8.82 -19.52 -1.64
N MET A 73 -9.92 -18.79 -1.93
CA MET A 73 -11.25 -19.40 -2.02
C MET A 73 -11.34 -20.45 -3.13
N ARG A 74 -10.74 -20.20 -4.29
CA ARG A 74 -10.70 -21.17 -5.40
C ARG A 74 -9.92 -22.45 -5.10
N LYS A 75 -8.95 -22.43 -4.16
CA LYS A 75 -8.19 -23.63 -3.78
C LYS A 75 -8.91 -24.51 -2.75
N ALA A 76 -10.01 -24.00 -2.18
CA ALA A 76 -10.81 -24.70 -1.17
C ALA A 76 -12.02 -25.44 -1.77
N GLU A 77 -12.31 -25.22 -3.07
CA GLU A 77 -13.22 -26.02 -3.91
C GLU A 77 -12.45 -27.16 -4.59
#